data_AF-A0A2A2WKF2-F1
#
_entry.id   AF-A0A2A2WKF2-F1
#
_cell.length_a   1.000
_cell.length_b   1.000
_cell.length_c   1.000
_cell.angle_alpha   90.00
_cell.angle_beta   90.00
_cell.angle_gamma   90.00
#
_symmetry.space_group_name_H-M   'P 1'
#
loop_
_entity.id
_entity.type
_entity.pdbx_description
1 polymer ?
#
loop_
_entity_poly.entity_id
_entity_poly.type
_entity_poly.pdbx_seq_one_letter_code
_entity_poly.pdbx_strand_id
1 'polypeptide(L)'
;LSPTGGGKTYLACAIGIAACQNGHTVTYARMDELARRLVIARGDGIRHQKMLNDLSDVELLIIDDFLTVGIDPEAANDLFAVLANREHRLPTMIASQSRPAYWLEALPDRVAADSIVNRLANNAREINLGEVDMRRQRDDQARATTGYWE
;
A
#
# COMPACT_ATOMS: atom_id res chain seq x y z
N LEU A 1 -1.15 -4.21 -9.56
CA LEU A 1 -2.63 -4.19 -9.56
C LEU A 1 -3.17 -5.59 -9.83
N SER A 2 -4.29 -5.97 -9.22
CA SER A 2 -5.03 -7.21 -9.46
C SER A 2 -6.29 -7.24 -8.58
N PRO A 3 -7.36 -7.97 -8.95
CA PRO A 3 -8.51 -8.23 -8.08
C PRO A 3 -8.14 -8.88 -6.73
N THR A 4 -9.12 -9.00 -5.83
CA THR A 4 -8.95 -9.74 -4.57
C THR A 4 -8.45 -11.17 -4.85
N GLY A 5 -7.52 -11.65 -4.03
CA GLY A 5 -6.97 -13.00 -4.17
C GLY A 5 -5.82 -13.14 -5.17
N GLY A 6 -5.50 -12.13 -5.99
CA GLY A 6 -4.42 -12.22 -6.99
C GLY A 6 -2.97 -12.09 -6.48
N GLY A 7 -2.72 -12.34 -5.19
CA GLY A 7 -1.35 -12.43 -4.65
C GLY A 7 -0.61 -11.11 -4.42
N LYS A 8 -1.27 -9.95 -4.49
CA LYS A 8 -0.65 -8.62 -4.28
C LYS A 8 0.10 -8.52 -2.94
N THR A 9 -0.57 -8.80 -1.82
CA THR A 9 0.02 -8.81 -0.48
C THR A 9 1.17 -9.80 -0.39
N TYR A 10 1.02 -10.98 -0.97
CA TYR A 10 2.08 -12.00 -0.95
C TYR A 10 3.35 -11.49 -1.64
N LEU A 11 3.22 -10.91 -2.83
CA LEU A 11 4.36 -10.35 -3.56
C LEU A 11 4.99 -9.18 -2.81
N ALA A 12 4.17 -8.28 -2.26
CA ALA A 12 4.65 -7.14 -1.47
C ALA A 12 5.46 -7.61 -0.24
N CYS A 13 4.93 -8.58 0.50
CA CYS A 13 5.64 -9.18 1.64
C CYS A 13 6.91 -9.91 1.21
N ALA A 14 6.89 -10.68 0.11
CA ALA A 14 8.08 -11.38 -0.38
C ALA A 14 9.21 -10.41 -0.74
N ILE A 15 8.88 -9.30 -1.40
CA ILE A 15 9.84 -8.24 -1.73
C ILE A 15 10.34 -7.55 -0.45
N GLY A 16 9.45 -7.25 0.50
CA GLY A 16 9.83 -6.67 1.79
C GLY A 16 10.78 -7.58 2.58
N ILE A 17 10.51 -8.88 2.64
CA ILE A 17 11.38 -9.87 3.28
C ILE A 17 12.74 -9.92 2.59
N ALA A 18 12.77 -9.96 1.25
CA ALA A 18 14.02 -9.95 0.50
C ALA A 18 14.83 -8.66 0.76
N ALA A 19 14.19 -7.50 0.82
CA ALA A 19 14.84 -6.24 1.15
C ALA A 19 15.44 -6.27 2.57
N CYS A 20 14.69 -6.74 3.57
CA CYS A 20 15.20 -6.93 4.93
C CYS A 20 16.41 -7.89 4.97
N GLN A 21 16.36 -8.99 4.22
CA GLN A 21 17.49 -9.95 4.13
C GLN A 21 18.74 -9.34 3.50
N ASN A 22 18.59 -8.30 2.68
CA ASN A 22 19.69 -7.54 2.10
C ASN A 22 20.11 -6.32 2.95
N GLY A 23 19.61 -6.22 4.19
CA GLY A 23 20.02 -5.17 5.14
C GLY A 23 19.28 -3.84 5.00
N HIS A 24 18.23 -3.77 4.19
CA HIS A 24 17.42 -2.56 4.05
C HIS A 24 16.33 -2.49 5.12
N THR A 25 16.08 -1.28 5.60
CA THR A 25 14.94 -0.95 6.45
C THR A 25 13.64 -0.97 5.65
N VAL A 26 12.62 -1.63 6.19
CA VAL A 26 11.32 -1.80 5.51
C VAL A 26 10.19 -1.47 6.48
N THR A 27 9.25 -0.65 6.02
CA THR A 27 7.97 -0.43 6.71
C THR A 27 6.86 -0.98 5.84
N TYR A 28 6.09 -1.90 6.40
CA TYR A 28 4.84 -2.38 5.83
C TYR A 28 3.67 -1.84 6.63
N ALA A 29 2.65 -1.32 5.94
CA ALA A 29 1.40 -0.92 6.56
C ALA A 29 0.20 -1.19 5.64
N ARG A 30 -0.93 -1.56 6.23
CA ARG A 30 -2.22 -1.49 5.53
C ARG A 30 -2.70 -0.05 5.52
N MET A 31 -3.26 0.41 4.41
CA MET A 31 -3.63 1.82 4.22
C MET A 31 -4.64 2.30 5.28
N ASP A 32 -5.65 1.50 5.63
CA ASP A 32 -6.67 1.86 6.62
C ASP A 32 -6.08 2.01 8.03
N GLU A 33 -5.17 1.12 8.41
CA GLU A 33 -4.47 1.19 9.69
C GLU A 33 -3.51 2.38 9.74
N LEU A 34 -2.75 2.60 8.66
CA LEU A 34 -1.85 3.74 8.53
C LEU A 34 -2.61 5.07 8.69
N ALA A 35 -3.73 5.21 7.98
CA ALA A 35 -4.56 6.40 8.06
C ALA A 35 -5.06 6.66 9.48
N ARG A 36 -5.59 5.63 10.17
CA ARG A 36 -6.01 5.75 11.58
C ARG A 36 -4.84 6.17 12.48
N ARG A 37 -3.66 5.57 12.30
CA ARG A 37 -2.47 5.88 13.10
C ARG A 37 -1.99 7.31 12.91
N LEU A 38 -2.04 7.83 11.68
CA LEU A 38 -1.69 9.21 11.36
C LEU A 38 -2.64 10.20 12.06
N VAL A 39 -3.96 9.98 11.95
CA VAL A 39 -4.97 10.81 12.63
C VAL A 39 -4.77 10.79 14.15
N ILE A 40 -4.61 9.60 14.75
CA ILE A 40 -4.39 9.47 16.20
C ILE A 40 -3.10 10.20 16.62
N ALA A 41 -2.03 10.08 15.84
CA ALA A 41 -0.75 10.69 16.19
C ALA A 41 -0.82 12.23 16.21
N ARG A 42 -1.72 12.87 15.45
CA ARG A 42 -1.87 14.35 15.44
C ARG A 42 -2.21 14.96 16.79
N GLY A 43 -2.78 14.18 17.71
CA GLY A 43 -2.97 14.63 19.10
C GLY A 43 -1.65 14.93 19.85
N ASP A 44 -0.52 14.44 19.33
CA ASP A 44 0.84 14.69 19.82
C ASP A 44 1.76 15.05 18.65
N GLY A 45 2.01 16.35 18.48
CA GLY A 45 2.79 16.87 17.35
C GLY A 45 4.21 16.30 17.24
N ILE A 46 4.87 15.97 18.36
CA ILE A 46 6.21 15.38 18.32
C ILE A 46 6.12 13.95 17.77
N ARG A 47 5.16 13.17 18.27
CA ARG A 47 4.95 11.78 17.82
C ARG A 47 4.49 11.73 16.36
N HIS A 48 3.60 12.63 15.95
CA HIS A 48 3.15 12.76 14.56
C HIS A 48 4.31 13.05 13.62
N GLN A 49 5.09 14.09 13.91
CA GLN A 49 6.24 14.44 13.09
C GLN A 49 7.26 13.31 13.01
N LYS A 50 7.51 12.60 14.12
CA LYS A 50 8.37 11.42 14.12
C LYS A 50 7.84 10.33 13.19
N MET A 51 6.53 10.06 13.23
CA MET A 51 5.92 9.06 12.34
C MET A 51 6.07 9.46 10.86
N LEU A 52 5.85 10.73 10.51
CA LEU A 52 6.05 11.22 9.15
C LEU A 52 7.51 11.04 8.70
N ASN A 53 8.47 11.39 9.55
CA ASN A 53 9.90 11.22 9.25
C ASN A 53 10.27 9.74 9.06
N ASP A 54 9.84 8.87 9.99
CA ASP A 54 10.11 7.43 9.93
C ASP A 54 9.54 6.81 8.63
N LEU A 55 8.34 7.26 8.19
CA LEU A 55 7.76 6.85 6.91
C LEU A 55 8.47 7.45 5.69
N SER A 56 8.94 8.68 5.78
CA SER A 56 9.67 9.36 4.71
C SER A 56 11.08 8.79 4.50
N ASP A 57 11.74 8.33 5.54
CA ASP A 57 13.16 7.93 5.52
C ASP A 57 13.42 6.42 5.41
N VAL A 58 12.41 5.57 5.63
CA VAL A 58 12.57 4.11 5.48
C VAL A 58 12.97 3.73 4.05
N GLU A 59 13.93 2.83 3.89
CA GLU A 59 14.49 2.49 2.58
C GLU A 59 13.45 1.85 1.65
N LEU A 60 12.50 1.07 2.17
CA LEU A 60 11.33 0.60 1.43
C LEU A 60 10.04 0.82 2.23
N LEU A 61 9.13 1.62 1.67
CA LEU A 61 7.78 1.79 2.20
C LEU A 61 6.80 0.96 1.37
N ILE A 62 6.08 0.06 2.03
CA ILE A 62 5.05 -0.77 1.42
C ILE A 62 3.69 -0.38 2.01
N ILE A 63 2.77 0.03 1.16
CA ILE A 63 1.38 0.33 1.52
C ILE A 63 0.47 -0.68 0.82
N ASP A 64 -0.18 -1.52 1.62
CA ASP A 64 -1.10 -2.55 1.15
C ASP A 64 -2.58 -2.13 1.29
N ASP A 65 -3.46 -2.79 0.55
CA ASP A 65 -4.90 -2.50 0.44
C ASP A 65 -5.21 -1.03 0.08
N PHE A 66 -4.35 -0.42 -0.72
CA PHE A 66 -4.37 1.03 -0.99
C PHE A 66 -5.70 1.51 -1.54
N LEU A 67 -6.31 2.45 -0.79
CA LEU A 67 -7.59 3.08 -1.09
C LEU A 67 -8.67 2.09 -1.52
N THR A 68 -8.78 0.97 -0.79
CA THR A 68 -9.94 0.08 -0.89
C THR A 68 -11.19 0.71 -0.27
N VAL A 69 -10.97 1.57 0.73
CA VAL A 69 -11.96 2.45 1.36
C VAL A 69 -11.38 3.87 1.40
N GLY A 70 -12.24 4.87 1.41
CA GLY A 70 -11.82 6.27 1.59
C GLY A 70 -11.11 6.50 2.93
N ILE A 71 -10.27 7.53 2.98
CA ILE A 71 -9.51 7.92 4.17
C ILE A 71 -9.84 9.37 4.57
N ASP A 72 -9.53 9.69 5.82
CA ASP A 72 -9.73 11.03 6.37
C ASP A 72 -8.86 12.09 5.63
N PRO A 73 -9.35 13.34 5.42
CA PRO A 73 -8.58 14.40 4.78
C PRO A 73 -7.23 14.69 5.42
N GLU A 74 -7.13 14.62 6.74
CA GLU A 74 -5.87 14.86 7.44
C GLU A 74 -4.87 13.73 7.19
N ALA A 75 -5.34 12.48 7.12
CA ALA A 75 -4.52 11.34 6.75
C ALA A 75 -4.10 11.39 5.28
N ALA A 76 -4.96 11.87 4.39
CA ALA A 76 -4.63 12.08 2.97
C ALA A 76 -3.53 13.12 2.80
N ASN A 77 -3.58 14.23 3.56
CA ASN A 77 -2.54 15.25 3.56
C ASN A 77 -1.20 14.72 4.09
N ASP A 78 -1.22 13.92 5.16
CA ASP A 78 -0.02 13.27 5.68
C ASP A 78 0.59 12.29 4.68
N LEU A 79 -0.25 11.47 4.03
CA LEU A 79 0.18 10.56 2.98
C LEU A 79 0.81 11.33 1.82
N PHE A 80 0.19 12.44 1.38
CA PHE A 80 0.76 13.31 0.36
C PHE A 80 2.15 13.83 0.76
N ALA A 81 2.31 14.33 1.98
CA ALA A 81 3.59 14.83 2.47
C ALA A 81 4.67 13.73 2.50
N VAL A 82 4.32 12.53 2.99
CA VAL A 82 5.24 11.38 3.01
C VAL A 82 5.67 11.01 1.59
N LEU A 83 4.72 10.88 0.66
CA LEU A 83 5.01 10.50 -0.73
C LEU A 83 5.83 11.56 -1.46
N ALA A 84 5.56 12.85 -1.22
CA ALA A 84 6.34 13.95 -1.79
C ALA A 84 7.80 13.93 -1.30
N ASN A 85 8.04 13.68 -0.01
CA ASN A 85 9.39 13.58 0.55
C ASN A 85 10.18 12.35 0.07
N ARG A 86 9.48 11.34 -0.46
CA ARG A 86 10.08 10.10 -0.99
C ARG A 86 10.32 10.17 -2.50
N GLU A 87 9.69 11.11 -3.19
CA GLU A 87 9.77 11.26 -4.63
C GLU A 87 11.22 11.38 -5.09
N HIS A 88 11.62 10.55 -6.07
CA HIS A 88 12.99 10.43 -6.59
C HIS A 88 14.08 10.10 -5.57
N ARG A 89 13.73 9.78 -4.30
CA ARG A 89 14.69 9.51 -3.22
C ARG A 89 14.65 8.06 -2.75
N LEU A 90 13.47 7.52 -2.43
CA LEU A 90 13.31 6.19 -1.86
C LEU A 90 12.11 5.44 -2.47
N PRO A 91 12.22 4.12 -2.71
CA PRO A 91 11.15 3.35 -3.35
C PRO A 91 9.91 3.24 -2.45
N THR A 92 8.74 3.37 -3.07
CA THR A 92 7.45 3.11 -2.43
C THR A 92 6.69 2.08 -3.25
N MET A 93 6.23 1.01 -2.60
CA MET A 93 5.42 -0.03 -3.20
C MET A 93 3.97 0.15 -2.77
N ILE A 94 3.08 0.19 -3.76
CA ILE A 94 1.64 0.27 -3.55
C ILE A 94 1.00 -1.02 -4.04
N ALA A 95 0.37 -1.76 -3.14
CA ALA A 95 -0.49 -2.87 -3.48
C ALA A 95 -1.95 -2.38 -3.43
N SER A 96 -2.58 -2.33 -4.61
CA SER A 96 -3.97 -1.89 -4.75
C SER A 96 -4.76 -2.82 -5.65
N GLN A 97 -6.05 -2.93 -5.33
CA GLN A 97 -7.07 -3.58 -6.14
C GLN A 97 -7.79 -2.62 -7.11
N SER A 98 -7.67 -1.31 -6.86
CA SER A 98 -8.28 -0.26 -7.67
C SER A 98 -7.23 0.41 -8.58
N ARG A 99 -7.69 1.05 -9.65
CA ARG A 99 -6.84 1.79 -10.60
C ARG A 99 -6.70 3.26 -10.18
N PRO A 100 -5.69 3.99 -10.68
CA PRO A 100 -5.48 5.41 -10.34
C PRO A 100 -6.71 6.30 -10.53
N ALA A 101 -7.55 6.03 -11.53
CA ALA A 101 -8.81 6.77 -11.74
C ALA A 101 -9.73 6.70 -10.51
N TYR A 102 -9.83 5.55 -9.85
CA TYR A 102 -10.61 5.41 -8.62
C TYR A 102 -9.95 6.14 -7.45
N TRP A 103 -8.62 6.21 -7.41
CA TRP A 103 -7.92 6.93 -6.33
C TRP A 103 -8.22 8.43 -6.36
N LEU A 104 -8.41 9.01 -7.55
CA LEU A 104 -8.85 10.41 -7.71
C LEU A 104 -10.23 10.67 -7.09
N GLU A 105 -11.12 9.69 -7.17
CA GLU A 105 -12.48 9.77 -6.62
C GLU A 105 -12.52 9.48 -5.11
N ALA A 106 -11.66 8.57 -4.64
CA ALA A 106 -11.64 8.10 -3.26
C ALA A 106 -10.93 9.06 -2.28
N LEU A 107 -10.02 9.91 -2.80
CA LEU A 107 -9.31 10.89 -2.00
C LEU A 107 -10.15 12.17 -1.82
N PRO A 108 -10.18 12.75 -0.61
CA PRO A 108 -11.10 13.84 -0.29
C PRO A 108 -10.72 15.18 -0.93
N ASP A 109 -9.42 15.46 -1.09
CA ASP A 109 -8.92 16.67 -1.75
C ASP A 109 -8.43 16.34 -3.16
N ARG A 110 -9.04 16.97 -4.16
CA ARG A 110 -8.75 16.69 -5.57
C ARG A 110 -7.32 17.05 -5.97
N VAL A 111 -6.78 18.15 -5.43
CA VAL A 111 -5.41 18.60 -5.76
C VAL A 111 -4.39 17.62 -5.21
N ALA A 112 -4.54 17.21 -3.95
CA ALA A 112 -3.73 16.18 -3.34
C ALA A 112 -3.86 14.85 -4.10
N ALA A 113 -5.07 14.48 -4.52
CA ALA A 113 -5.33 13.26 -5.27
C ALA A 113 -4.61 13.23 -6.63
N ASP A 114 -4.75 14.29 -7.43
CA ASP A 114 -4.06 14.45 -8.71
C ASP A 114 -2.54 14.34 -8.51
N SER A 115 -2.03 14.96 -7.44
CA SER A 115 -0.62 14.93 -7.09
C SER A 115 -0.13 13.54 -6.66
N ILE A 116 -0.89 12.81 -5.86
CA ILE A 116 -0.59 11.44 -5.43
C ILE A 116 -0.60 10.51 -6.65
N VAL A 117 -1.62 10.60 -7.49
CA VAL A 117 -1.72 9.79 -8.72
C VAL A 117 -0.57 10.07 -9.66
N ASN A 118 -0.20 11.34 -9.88
CA ASN A 118 0.95 11.66 -10.73
C ASN A 118 2.25 11.00 -10.23
N ARG A 119 2.48 11.01 -8.91
CA ARG A 119 3.67 10.37 -8.30
C ARG A 119 3.64 8.85 -8.39
N LEU A 120 2.50 8.25 -8.10
CA LEU A 120 2.35 6.80 -7.96
C LEU A 120 2.02 6.07 -9.26
N ALA A 121 1.47 6.74 -10.26
CA ALA A 121 1.07 6.11 -11.52
C ALA A 121 2.01 6.48 -12.68
N ASN A 122 2.37 7.76 -12.83
CA ASN A 122 3.14 8.19 -14.01
C ASN A 122 4.64 7.88 -13.90
N ASN A 123 5.17 7.81 -12.67
CA ASN A 123 6.58 7.54 -12.39
C ASN A 123 6.83 6.13 -11.81
N ALA A 124 5.85 5.23 -11.90
CA ALA A 124 5.94 3.89 -11.31
C ALA A 124 6.14 2.79 -12.35
N ARG A 125 6.69 1.67 -11.89
CA ARG A 125 6.66 0.40 -12.61
C ARG A 125 5.40 -0.35 -12.20
N GLU A 126 4.44 -0.45 -13.11
CA GLU A 126 3.22 -1.21 -12.86
C GLU A 126 3.45 -2.71 -13.10
N ILE A 127 3.06 -3.52 -12.11
CA ILE A 127 3.00 -4.98 -12.23
C ILE A 127 1.52 -5.39 -12.13
N ASN A 128 0.99 -5.96 -13.19
CA ASN A 128 -0.35 -6.54 -13.21
C ASN A 128 -0.25 -8.05 -12.95
N LEU A 129 -0.89 -8.53 -11.87
CA LEU A 129 -0.85 -9.94 -11.47
C LEU A 129 -1.97 -10.78 -12.11
N GLY A 130 -2.71 -10.20 -13.07
CA GLY A 130 -3.82 -10.85 -13.75
C GLY A 130 -5.05 -10.99 -12.86
N GLU A 131 -5.94 -11.90 -13.25
CA GLU A 131 -7.28 -12.07 -12.67
C GLU A 131 -7.44 -13.37 -11.86
N VAL A 132 -6.37 -14.15 -11.73
CA VAL A 132 -6.42 -15.43 -10.99
C VAL A 132 -6.58 -15.16 -9.50
N ASP A 133 -7.64 -15.69 -8.89
CA ASP A 133 -7.76 -15.75 -7.44
C ASP A 133 -6.99 -16.97 -6.91
N MET A 134 -5.80 -16.71 -6.35
CA MET A 134 -4.92 -17.74 -5.80
C MET A 134 -5.53 -18.43 -4.57
N ARG A 135 -6.45 -17.79 -3.85
CA ARG A 135 -7.12 -18.40 -2.69
C ARG A 135 -8.12 -19.43 -3.20
N ARG A 136 -8.97 -19.04 -4.14
CA ARG A 136 -9.92 -19.97 -4.78
C ARG A 136 -9.21 -21.14 -5.44
N GLN A 137 -8.12 -20.88 -6.16
CA GLN A 137 -7.35 -21.95 -6.81
C GLN A 137 -6.77 -22.94 -5.80
N ARG A 138 -6.27 -22.46 -4.65
CA ARG A 138 -5.79 -23.32 -3.55
C ARG A 138 -6.91 -24.14 -2.93
N ASP A 139 -8.07 -23.52 -2.72
CA ASP A 139 -9.24 -24.21 -2.16
C ASP A 139 -9.74 -25.30 -3.12
N ASP A 140 -9.81 -25.01 -4.43
CA ASP A 140 -10.19 -25.98 -5.46
C ASP A 140 -9.17 -27.14 -5.54
N GLN A 141 -7.86 -26.85 -5.41
CA GLN A 141 -6.81 -27.88 -5.34
C GLN A 141 -6.92 -28.75 -4.08
N ALA A 142 -7.20 -28.15 -2.92
CA ALA A 142 -7.39 -28.88 -1.68
C ALA A 142 -8.60 -29.84 -1.77
N ARG A 143 -9.71 -29.38 -2.35
CA ARG A 143 -10.92 -30.20 -2.59
C ARG A 143 -10.69 -31.33 -3.59
N ALA A 144 -9.83 -31.12 -4.57
CA ALA A 144 -9.47 -32.15 -5.56
C ALA A 144 -8.50 -33.22 -5.01
N THR A 145 -7.96 -33.04 -3.80
CA THR A 145 -7.02 -33.98 -3.20
C THR A 145 -7.75 -35.20 -2.62
N THR A 146 -7.25 -36.40 -2.90
CA THR A 146 -7.87 -37.65 -2.44
C THR A 146 -7.85 -37.73 -0.91
N GLY A 147 -9.04 -37.78 -0.29
CA GLY A 147 -9.19 -37.78 1.17
C GLY A 147 -9.63 -36.44 1.78
N TYR A 148 -10.13 -35.50 0.98
CA TYR A 148 -10.80 -34.31 1.49
C TYR A 148 -12.14 -34.68 2.17
N TRP A 149 -12.33 -34.25 3.42
CA TRP A 149 -13.55 -34.43 4.19
C TRP A 149 -14.16 -33.04 4.44
N GLU A 150 -15.43 -32.84 4.07
CA GLU A 150 -16.18 -31.59 4.30
C GLU A 150 -16.64 -31.40 5.75
#